data_AF-A0A1B0Z1L5-F1
#
_entry.id   AF-A0A1B0Z1L5-F1
#
_cell.length_a   1.000
_cell.length_b   1.000
_cell.length_c   1.000
_cell.angle_alpha   90.00
_cell.angle_beta   90.00
_cell.angle_gamma   90.00
#
_symmetry.space_group_name_H-M   'P 1'
#
loop_
_entity.id
_entity.type
_entity.pdbx_description
1 polymer ?
#
loop_
_entity_poly.entity_id
_entity_poly.type
_entity_poly.pdbx_seq_one_letter_code
_entity_poly.pdbx_strand_id
1 'polypeptide(L)'
;MLRKRLEKHINNFLRAYLDDNEEFRELADADKLYIYSVLRKLLTLIYQVIRYPNVYPILLVQNYKSKQIIQKAFKEVEIIIPTVNNIKIEVVN
;
A
#
# COMPACT_ATOMS: atom_id res chain seq x y z
N MET A 1 -7.45 -14.70 14.40
CA MET A 1 -6.65 -13.84 15.32
C MET A 1 -5.52 -13.07 14.62
N LEU A 2 -4.73 -13.71 13.75
CA LEU A 2 -3.58 -13.09 13.05
C LEU A 2 -3.93 -11.88 12.17
N ARG A 3 -5.03 -11.94 11.41
CA ARG A 3 -5.49 -10.83 10.56
C ARG A 3 -5.75 -9.54 11.35
N LYS A 4 -6.43 -9.63 12.50
CA LYS A 4 -6.70 -8.48 13.38
C LYS A 4 -5.42 -7.87 13.96
N ARG A 5 -4.41 -8.70 14.27
CA ARG A 5 -3.10 -8.21 14.75
C ARG A 5 -2.33 -7.47 13.64
N LEU A 6 -2.34 -7.99 12.41
CA LEU A 6 -1.74 -7.32 11.26
C LEU A 6 -2.40 -5.98 10.98
N GLU A 7 -3.73 -5.95 10.89
CA GLU A 7 -4.48 -4.72 10.65
C GLU A 7 -4.16 -3.68 11.72
N LYS A 8 -4.08 -4.07 13.00
CA LYS A 8 -3.66 -3.18 14.08
C LYS A 8 -2.23 -2.67 13.90
N HIS A 9 -1.30 -3.54 13.50
CA HIS A 9 0.10 -3.16 13.30
C HIS A 9 0.28 -2.17 12.15
N ILE A 10 -0.31 -2.47 10.98
CA ILE A 10 -0.29 -1.56 9.82
C ILE A 10 -0.94 -0.22 10.21
N ASN A 11 -2.06 -0.26 10.91
CA ASN A 11 -2.76 0.96 11.29
C ASN A 11 -1.94 1.83 12.26
N ASN A 12 -1.27 1.21 13.24
CA ASN A 12 -0.40 1.91 14.16
C ASN A 12 0.82 2.52 13.46
N PHE A 13 1.44 1.76 12.55
CA PHE A 13 2.56 2.26 11.74
C PHE A 13 2.14 3.47 10.90
N LEU A 14 1.01 3.38 10.19
CA LEU A 14 0.52 4.47 9.36
C LEU A 14 0.18 5.73 10.16
N ARG A 15 -0.41 5.58 11.35
CA ARG A 15 -0.67 6.73 12.23
C ARG A 15 0.63 7.42 12.61
N ALA A 16 1.59 6.67 13.15
CA ALA A 16 2.89 7.23 13.52
C ALA A 16 3.59 7.92 12.34
N TYR A 17 3.61 7.27 11.17
CA TYR A 17 4.26 7.81 9.97
C TYR A 17 3.59 9.09 9.44
N LEU A 18 2.26 9.14 9.44
CA LEU A 18 1.51 10.26 8.87
C LEU A 18 1.34 11.42 9.87
N ASP A 19 1.23 11.13 11.16
CA ASP A 19 1.13 12.16 12.21
C ASP A 19 2.42 12.99 12.30
N ASP A 20 3.57 12.43 11.94
CA ASP A 20 4.84 13.16 11.86
C ASP A 20 4.93 14.08 10.63
N ASN A 21 4.10 13.89 9.61
CA ASN A 21 4.14 14.67 8.37
C ASN A 21 3.27 15.93 8.48
N GLU A 22 3.89 17.12 8.43
CA GLU A 22 3.19 18.42 8.53
C GLU A 22 2.22 18.65 7.36
N GLU A 23 2.63 18.40 6.13
CA GLU A 23 1.78 18.55 4.94
C GLU A 23 0.52 17.66 5.04
N PHE A 24 0.67 16.44 5.54
CA PHE A 24 -0.45 15.53 5.76
C PHE A 24 -1.42 16.06 6.83
N ARG A 25 -0.91 16.69 7.89
CA ARG A 25 -1.73 17.25 8.97
C ARG A 25 -2.60 18.40 8.51
N GLU A 26 -2.18 19.15 7.48
CA GLU A 26 -2.93 20.28 6.93
C GLU A 26 -4.03 19.87 5.94
N LEU A 27 -4.03 18.61 5.47
CA LEU A 27 -5.05 18.12 4.54
C LEU A 27 -6.46 18.08 5.16
N ALA A 28 -7.47 18.18 4.29
CA ALA A 28 -8.86 17.94 4.68
C ALA A 28 -9.05 16.48 5.12
N ASP A 29 -10.01 16.23 6.02
CA ASP A 29 -10.26 14.89 6.58
C ASP A 29 -10.57 13.85 5.50
N ALA A 30 -11.26 14.26 4.43
CA ALA A 30 -11.54 13.39 3.28
C ALA A 30 -10.24 12.91 2.59
N ASP A 31 -9.28 13.81 2.39
CA ASP A 31 -7.99 13.50 1.76
C ASP A 31 -7.12 12.62 2.67
N LYS A 32 -7.12 12.93 3.97
CA LYS A 32 -6.44 12.10 4.98
C LYS A 32 -6.97 10.67 4.98
N LEU A 33 -8.30 10.51 4.98
CA LEU A 33 -8.95 9.20 4.93
C LEU A 33 -8.63 8.46 3.62
N TYR A 34 -8.62 9.17 2.49
CA TYR A 34 -8.27 8.59 1.20
C TYR A 34 -6.82 8.08 1.19
N ILE A 35 -5.85 8.91 1.57
CA ILE A 35 -4.43 8.54 1.64
C ILE A 35 -4.24 7.35 2.59
N TYR A 36 -4.85 7.39 3.77
CA TYR A 36 -4.78 6.30 4.74
C TYR A 36 -5.28 4.97 4.15
N SER A 37 -6.42 5.00 3.46
CA SER A 37 -7.02 3.84 2.80
C SER A 37 -6.09 3.26 1.73
N VAL A 38 -5.51 4.12 0.89
CA VAL A 38 -4.58 3.73 -0.17
C VAL A 38 -3.33 3.08 0.42
N LEU A 39 -2.67 3.74 1.37
CA LEU A 39 -1.44 3.23 1.99
C LEU A 39 -1.69 1.92 2.73
N ARG A 40 -2.81 1.81 3.46
CA ARG A 40 -3.21 0.57 4.14
C ARG A 40 -3.41 -0.58 3.15
N LYS A 41 -4.04 -0.33 2.01
CA LYS A 41 -4.23 -1.34 0.95
C LYS A 41 -2.90 -1.81 0.39
N LEU A 42 -1.99 -0.88 0.07
CA LEU A 42 -0.65 -1.20 -0.44
C LEU A 42 0.18 -2.01 0.56
N LEU A 43 0.26 -1.58 1.82
CA LEU A 43 1.00 -2.31 2.86
C LEU A 43 0.41 -3.70 3.13
N THR A 44 -0.91 -3.85 3.04
CA THR A 44 -1.56 -5.16 3.17
C THR A 44 -1.16 -6.10 2.03
N LEU A 45 -1.10 -5.61 0.79
CA LEU A 45 -0.65 -6.39 -0.37
C LEU A 45 0.81 -6.81 -0.24
N ILE A 46 1.68 -5.87 0.13
CA ILE A 46 3.11 -6.13 0.36
C ILE A 46 3.27 -7.21 1.45
N TYR A 47 2.52 -7.10 2.55
CA TYR A 47 2.53 -8.12 3.58
C TYR A 47 2.10 -9.50 3.08
N GLN A 48 1.06 -9.56 2.25
CA GLN A 48 0.56 -10.82 1.71
C GLN A 48 1.63 -11.53 0.87
N VAL A 49 2.32 -10.81 -0.01
CA VAL A 49 3.35 -11.41 -0.88
C VAL A 49 4.64 -11.75 -0.14
N ILE A 50 4.97 -11.05 0.94
CA ILE A 50 6.07 -11.43 1.85
C ILE A 50 5.72 -12.73 2.58
N ARG A 51 4.51 -12.82 3.12
CA ARG A 51 4.10 -13.93 3.98
C ARG A 51 3.75 -15.20 3.21
N TYR A 52 3.18 -15.05 2.02
CA TYR A 52 2.69 -16.14 1.19
C TYR A 52 3.30 -16.02 -0.22
N PRO A 53 4.50 -16.60 -0.45
CA PRO A 53 5.23 -16.43 -1.70
C PRO A 53 4.51 -16.92 -2.96
N ASN A 54 3.52 -17.80 -2.79
CA ASN A 54 2.68 -18.37 -3.85
C ASN A 54 1.41 -17.55 -4.13
N VAL A 55 1.23 -16.39 -3.49
CA VAL A 55 0.08 -15.51 -3.70
C VAL A 55 0.47 -14.39 -4.67
N TYR A 56 -0.37 -14.20 -5.70
CA TYR A 56 -0.19 -13.21 -6.77
C TYR A 56 -1.41 -12.28 -6.81
N PRO A 57 -1.49 -11.31 -5.89
CA PRO A 57 -2.67 -10.47 -5.78
C PRO A 57 -2.76 -9.49 -6.96
N ILE A 58 -3.99 -9.12 -7.32
CA ILE A 58 -4.25 -8.14 -8.38
C ILE A 58 -4.71 -6.82 -7.74
N LEU A 59 -3.92 -5.76 -7.93
CA LEU A 59 -4.27 -4.39 -7.57
C LEU A 59 -4.91 -3.69 -8.76
N LEU A 60 -6.23 -3.48 -8.66
CA LEU A 60 -6.99 -2.70 -9.63
C LEU A 60 -6.86 -1.20 -9.33
N VAL A 61 -6.56 -0.41 -10.36
CA VAL A 61 -6.45 1.06 -10.32
C VAL A 61 -7.30 1.69 -11.42
N GLN A 62 -7.75 2.93 -11.21
CA GLN A 62 -8.70 3.60 -12.12
C GLN A 62 -8.05 4.26 -13.34
N ASN A 63 -6.74 4.46 -13.35
CA ASN A 63 -6.08 5.13 -14.46
C ASN A 63 -4.64 4.64 -14.63
N TYR A 64 -4.13 4.83 -15.85
CA TYR A 64 -2.79 4.41 -16.23
C TYR A 64 -1.69 5.13 -15.44
N LYS A 65 -1.90 6.38 -15.04
CA LYS A 65 -0.92 7.17 -14.28
C LYS A 65 -0.67 6.56 -12.91
N SER A 66 -1.72 6.15 -12.20
CA SER A 66 -1.61 5.44 -10.93
C SER A 66 -0.87 4.11 -11.09
N LYS A 67 -1.15 3.34 -12.15
CA LYS A 67 -0.40 2.12 -12.46
C LYS A 67 1.10 2.40 -12.58
N GLN A 68 1.48 3.39 -13.38
CA GLN A 68 2.89 3.76 -13.56
C GLN A 68 3.58 4.20 -12.27
N ILE A 69 2.93 5.04 -11.46
CA ILE A 69 3.49 5.53 -10.19
C ILE A 69 3.76 4.36 -9.24
N ILE A 70 2.78 3.47 -9.06
CA ILE A 70 2.93 2.32 -8.14
C ILE A 70 3.96 1.33 -8.67
N GLN A 71 3.99 1.07 -9.98
CA GLN A 71 5.01 0.20 -10.58
C GLN A 71 6.42 0.74 -10.36
N LYS A 72 6.63 2.05 -10.50
CA LYS A 72 7.92 2.68 -10.22
C LYS A 72 8.31 2.51 -8.76
N ALA A 73 7.40 2.78 -7.83
CA ALA A 73 7.66 2.61 -6.40
C ALA A 73 7.99 1.15 -6.05
N PHE A 74 7.25 0.18 -6.59
CA PHE A 74 7.55 -1.24 -6.36
C PHE A 74 8.89 -1.66 -6.95
N LYS A 75 9.29 -1.10 -8.10
CA LYS A 75 10.60 -1.36 -8.70
C LYS A 75 11.75 -0.89 -7.80
N GLU A 76 11.60 0.26 -7.14
CA GLU A 76 12.60 0.79 -6.20
C GLU A 76 12.72 -0.07 -4.94
N VAL A 77 11.59 -0.60 -4.44
CA VAL A 77 11.54 -1.43 -3.23
C VAL A 77 11.88 -2.90 -3.50
N GLU A 78 11.78 -3.37 -4.73
CA GLU A 78 12.08 -4.75 -5.16
C GLU A 78 13.45 -5.24 -4.68
N ILE A 79 14.45 -4.34 -4.63
CA ILE A 79 15.81 -4.65 -4.17
C ILE A 79 15.80 -5.18 -2.73
N ILE A 80 14.88 -4.69 -1.91
CA ILE A 80 14.72 -5.04 -0.49
C ILE A 80 13.64 -6.13 -0.33
N ILE A 81 12.57 -6.06 -1.11
CA ILE A 81 11.41 -6.96 -1.02
C ILE A 81 11.09 -7.53 -2.42
N PRO A 82 11.82 -8.55 -2.90
CA PRO A 82 11.65 -9.04 -4.27
C PRO A 82 10.24 -9.58 -4.57
N THR A 83 9.53 -10.04 -3.54
CA THR A 83 8.17 -10.59 -3.68
C THR A 83 7.12 -9.55 -4.05
N VAL A 84 7.42 -8.24 -4.00
CA VAL A 84 6.51 -7.20 -4.51
C VAL A 84 6.20 -7.35 -6.00
N ASN A 85 7.08 -8.01 -6.76
CA ASN A 85 6.85 -8.36 -8.16
C ASN A 85 5.67 -9.33 -8.37
N ASN A 86 5.24 -10.05 -7.33
CA ASN A 86 4.08 -10.92 -7.40
C ASN A 86 2.76 -10.13 -7.44
N ILE A 87 2.78 -8.84 -7.09
CA ILE A 87 1.60 -7.97 -7.13
C ILE A 87 1.38 -7.51 -8.57
N LYS A 88 0.33 -8.01 -9.21
CA LYS A 88 -0.06 -7.57 -10.56
C LYS A 88 -0.91 -6.30 -10.46
N ILE A 89 -0.55 -5.25 -11.20
CA ILE A 89 -1.30 -3.99 -11.20
C ILE A 89 -2.03 -3.84 -12.53
N GLU A 90 -3.36 -3.72 -12.48
CA GLU A 90 -4.20 -3.56 -13.67
C GLU A 90 -5.11 -2.35 -13.60
N VAL A 91 -5.32 -1.74 -14.77
CA VAL A 91 -6.20 -0.59 -14.93
C VAL A 91 -7.60 -1.11 -15.25
N VAL A 92 -8.61 -0.62 -14.53
CA VAL A 92 -10.02 -0.87 -14.82
C VAL A 92 -10.64 0.47 -15.17
N ASN A 93 -10.95 0.63 -16.45
CA ASN A 93 -11.74 1.73 -17.01
C ASN A 93 -13.15 1.24 -17.27
#